data_AF-A0AAN7DSA2-F1
#
_entry.id   AF-A0AAN7DSA2-F1
#
_cell.length_a   1.000
_cell.length_b   1.000
_cell.length_c   1.000
_cell.angle_alpha   90.00
_cell.angle_beta   90.00
_cell.angle_gamma   90.00
#
_symmetry.space_group_name_H-M   'P 1'
#
loop_
_entity.id
_entity.type
_entity.pdbx_description
1 polymer ?
#
loop_
_entity_poly.entity_id
_entity_poly.type
_entity_poly.pdbx_seq_one_letter_code
_entity_poly.pdbx_strand_id
1 'polypeptide(L)'
;MTRDTILCGDFNARLGPLTGDAIYNARGNALKPWFDEHCLSVLNASLAFGVKTYSSFRQQQELSSIIDLFLTNIGDVALVNPQLVVESDLSLGSDHRLMSLTFGYVPPLDDTVAPGDSVLAPRRQWKLSKLTKERPLGLLRESFRSSVAPLVVTLSGLVSAPPGTRPDIDALNGSLNQCLYECLDSSIGVKSGRPGHWKKYWTQEIQDAATERDRLYSR
;
A
#
# COMPACT_ATOMS: atom_id res chain seq x y z
N MET A 1 -6.39 -12.70 4.71
CA MET A 1 -6.00 -11.86 3.56
C MET A 1 -6.98 -12.11 2.41
N THR A 2 -7.31 -11.09 1.61
CA THR A 2 -8.15 -11.26 0.41
C THR A 2 -7.43 -12.08 -0.65
N ARG A 3 -8.17 -12.73 -1.55
CA ARG A 3 -7.56 -13.42 -2.70
C ARG A 3 -7.01 -12.40 -3.70
N ASP A 4 -6.11 -12.85 -4.57
CA ASP A 4 -5.57 -12.11 -5.70
C ASP A 4 -5.01 -10.74 -5.32
N THR A 5 -4.21 -10.72 -4.27
CA THR A 5 -3.66 -9.53 -3.63
C THR A 5 -2.16 -9.43 -3.90
N ILE A 6 -1.73 -8.24 -4.34
CA ILE A 6 -0.33 -7.85 -4.42
C ILE A 6 -0.02 -6.89 -3.28
N LEU A 7 1.06 -7.14 -2.56
CA LEU A 7 1.64 -6.22 -1.59
C LEU A 7 3.01 -5.78 -2.11
N CYS A 8 3.27 -4.48 -2.09
CA CYS A 8 4.58 -3.95 -2.47
C CYS A 8 4.99 -2.74 -1.64
N GLY A 9 6.29 -2.56 -1.47
CA GLY A 9 6.89 -1.43 -0.76
C GLY A 9 8.10 -1.85 0.08
N ASP A 10 8.54 -0.94 0.94
CA ASP A 10 9.67 -1.15 1.85
C ASP A 10 9.24 -1.93 3.10
N PHE A 11 9.69 -3.19 3.21
CA PHE A 11 9.43 -4.03 4.38
C PHE A 11 10.52 -3.90 5.45
N ASN A 12 11.64 -3.24 5.14
CA ASN A 12 12.86 -3.24 5.94
C ASN A 12 13.28 -4.65 6.41
N ALA A 13 12.93 -5.68 5.64
CA ALA A 13 13.11 -7.08 5.96
C ALA A 13 14.05 -7.70 4.92
N ARG A 14 15.14 -8.30 5.40
CA ARG A 14 16.12 -8.95 4.53
C ARG A 14 15.89 -10.44 4.56
N LEU A 15 15.55 -11.01 3.42
CA LEU A 15 15.19 -12.42 3.28
C LEU A 15 16.39 -13.32 2.97
N GLY A 16 17.59 -12.72 2.86
CA GLY A 16 18.85 -13.43 2.64
C GLY A 16 18.83 -14.25 1.35
N PRO A 17 19.26 -15.53 1.40
CA PRO A 17 19.35 -16.38 0.21
C PRO A 17 18.05 -16.52 -0.58
N LEU A 18 16.88 -16.29 0.02
CA LEU A 18 15.60 -16.37 -0.69
C LEU A 18 15.50 -15.33 -1.82
N THR A 19 16.00 -14.11 -1.60
CA THR A 19 15.99 -13.03 -2.61
C THR A 19 17.36 -12.80 -3.24
N GLY A 20 18.38 -13.57 -2.84
CA GLY A 20 19.77 -13.33 -3.23
C GLY A 20 20.44 -12.19 -2.44
N ASP A 21 19.84 -11.76 -1.32
CA ASP A 21 20.49 -10.82 -0.40
C ASP A 21 21.56 -11.56 0.42
N ALA A 22 22.70 -10.90 0.68
CA ALA A 22 23.80 -11.47 1.45
C ALA A 22 23.46 -11.68 2.94
N ILE A 23 22.46 -10.96 3.46
CA ILE A 23 22.12 -10.93 4.88
C ILE A 23 20.64 -11.26 5.06
N TYR A 24 20.34 -11.98 6.14
CA TYR A 24 19.00 -12.11 6.70
C TYR A 24 18.91 -11.27 7.98
N ASN A 25 17.74 -10.69 8.28
CA ASN A 25 17.52 -9.96 9.52
C ASN A 25 16.30 -10.52 10.31
N ALA A 26 16.16 -10.08 11.56
CA ALA A 26 15.08 -10.54 12.45
C ALA A 26 13.68 -10.31 11.85
N ARG A 27 13.48 -9.19 11.15
CA ARG A 27 12.21 -8.87 10.45
C ARG A 27 11.93 -9.86 9.31
N GLY A 28 12.94 -10.18 8.52
CA GLY A 28 12.84 -11.21 7.47
C GLY A 28 12.47 -12.59 8.04
N ASN A 29 13.07 -12.97 9.17
CA ASN A 29 12.72 -14.22 9.84
C ASN A 29 11.28 -14.22 10.39
N ALA A 30 10.82 -13.09 10.92
CA ALA A 30 9.46 -12.95 11.43
C ALA A 30 8.40 -12.96 10.32
N LEU A 31 8.75 -12.57 9.08
CA LEU A 31 7.82 -12.58 7.95
C LEU A 31 7.60 -13.98 7.35
N LYS A 32 8.56 -14.91 7.49
CA LYS A 32 8.45 -16.24 6.85
C LYS A 32 7.18 -17.01 7.24
N PRO A 33 6.82 -17.15 8.54
CA PRO A 33 5.59 -17.85 8.91
C PRO A 33 4.35 -17.16 8.33
N TRP A 34 4.38 -15.84 8.19
CA TRP A 34 3.28 -15.06 7.65
C TRP A 34 3.11 -15.27 6.14
N PHE A 35 4.21 -15.48 5.41
CA PHE A 35 4.15 -15.88 4.00
C PHE A 35 3.48 -17.24 3.84
N ASP A 36 3.85 -18.21 4.67
CA ASP A 36 3.30 -19.56 4.63
C ASP A 36 1.80 -19.57 5.01
N GLU A 37 1.42 -18.83 6.07
CA GLU A 37 0.05 -18.73 6.56
C GLU A 37 -0.92 -18.15 5.50
N HIS A 38 -0.43 -17.25 4.64
CA HIS A 38 -1.25 -16.56 3.64
C HIS A 38 -0.93 -16.95 2.19
N CYS A 39 -0.14 -18.00 1.99
CA CYS A 39 0.30 -18.50 0.69
C CYS A 39 0.90 -17.39 -0.19
N LEU A 40 1.79 -16.58 0.38
CA LEU A 40 2.45 -15.47 -0.32
C LEU A 40 3.74 -15.90 -0.99
N SER A 41 3.79 -15.73 -2.30
CA SER A 41 4.99 -15.84 -3.11
C SER A 41 5.76 -14.52 -3.10
N VAL A 42 7.08 -14.59 -2.93
CA VAL A 42 8.00 -13.44 -3.01
C VAL A 42 8.46 -13.29 -4.46
N LEU A 43 7.87 -12.36 -5.22
CA LEU A 43 8.17 -12.19 -6.64
C LEU A 43 9.61 -11.74 -6.90
N ASN A 44 10.25 -11.03 -5.97
CA ASN A 44 11.68 -10.71 -6.06
C ASN A 44 12.56 -11.96 -6.14
N ALA A 45 12.16 -13.07 -5.50
CA ALA A 45 12.94 -14.30 -5.48
C ALA A 45 12.98 -14.98 -6.85
N SER A 46 11.88 -14.91 -7.61
CA SER A 46 11.76 -15.56 -8.92
C SER A 46 12.06 -14.64 -10.10
N LEU A 47 11.76 -13.34 -9.98
CA LEU A 47 11.81 -12.40 -11.11
C LEU A 47 12.99 -11.41 -11.06
N ALA A 48 13.57 -11.17 -9.88
CA ALA A 48 14.63 -10.18 -9.69
C ALA A 48 15.68 -10.66 -8.66
N PHE A 49 16.05 -11.94 -8.72
CA PHE A 49 16.95 -12.55 -7.76
C PHE A 49 18.32 -11.86 -7.71
N GLY A 50 18.77 -11.48 -6.51
CA GLY A 50 20.05 -10.81 -6.27
C GLY A 50 20.08 -9.34 -6.68
N VAL A 51 18.97 -8.79 -7.22
CA VAL A 51 18.94 -7.40 -7.66
C VAL A 51 18.63 -6.49 -6.47
N LYS A 52 19.61 -5.66 -6.11
CA LYS A 52 19.54 -4.69 -5.00
C LYS A 52 18.39 -3.71 -5.22
N THR A 53 17.55 -3.52 -4.22
CA THR A 53 16.45 -2.54 -4.26
C THR A 53 16.75 -1.27 -3.46
N TYR A 54 17.77 -1.34 -2.60
CA TYR A 54 18.30 -0.23 -1.84
C TYR A 54 19.81 -0.13 -2.03
N SER A 55 20.34 1.09 -2.18
CA SER A 55 21.76 1.38 -2.29
C SER A 55 22.07 2.75 -1.70
N SER A 56 22.94 2.79 -0.69
CA SER A 56 23.43 4.04 -0.10
C SER A 56 24.94 4.03 0.08
N PHE A 57 25.54 5.22 0.20
CA PHE A 57 26.96 5.37 0.44
C PHE A 57 27.20 5.85 1.86
N ARG A 58 27.91 5.07 2.66
CA ARG A 58 28.41 5.50 3.98
C ARG A 58 29.92 5.31 4.03
N GLN A 59 30.64 6.35 4.45
CA GLN A 59 32.10 6.30 4.64
C GLN A 59 32.86 5.76 3.40
N GLN A 60 32.48 6.19 2.19
CA GLN A 60 33.07 5.72 0.93
C GLN A 60 32.86 4.23 0.62
N GLN A 61 31.93 3.56 1.31
CA GLN A 61 31.49 2.20 1.00
C GLN A 61 30.03 2.19 0.55
N GLU A 62 29.75 1.46 -0.53
CA GLU A 62 28.40 1.17 -0.97
C GLU A 62 27.79 0.12 -0.04
N LEU A 63 26.72 0.51 0.65
CA LEU A 63 25.84 -0.39 1.38
C LEU A 63 24.62 -0.67 0.51
N SER A 64 24.24 -1.93 0.41
CA SER A 64 23.09 -2.33 -0.38
C SER A 64 22.32 -3.47 0.27
N SER A 65 21.03 -3.54 -0.06
CA SER A 65 20.12 -4.55 0.46
C SER A 65 18.94 -4.77 -0.49
N ILE A 66 18.23 -5.87 -0.26
CA ILE A 66 16.95 -6.17 -0.90
C ILE A 66 15.88 -6.11 0.20
N ILE A 67 15.19 -4.98 0.29
CA ILE A 67 14.20 -4.68 1.35
C ILE A 67 12.85 -4.23 0.81
N ASP A 68 12.83 -3.67 -0.41
CA ASP A 68 11.60 -3.46 -1.17
C ASP A 68 11.19 -4.77 -1.85
N LEU A 69 9.99 -5.25 -1.54
CA LEU A 69 9.51 -6.56 -1.98
C LEU A 69 8.16 -6.43 -2.70
N PHE A 70 7.92 -7.33 -3.66
CA PHE A 70 6.61 -7.64 -4.19
C PHE A 70 6.20 -9.03 -3.70
N LEU A 71 5.07 -9.09 -2.98
CA LEU A 71 4.47 -10.31 -2.47
C LEU A 71 3.12 -10.51 -3.14
N THR A 72 2.74 -11.75 -3.43
CA THR A 72 1.44 -12.04 -4.03
C THR A 72 0.91 -13.39 -3.59
N ASN A 73 -0.41 -13.50 -3.44
CA ASN A 73 -1.12 -14.78 -3.36
C ASN A 73 -1.90 -15.11 -4.64
N ILE A 74 -1.68 -14.35 -5.73
CA ILE A 74 -2.15 -14.71 -7.06
C ILE A 74 -1.36 -15.93 -7.53
N GLY A 75 -2.06 -17.02 -7.86
CA GLY A 75 -1.43 -18.24 -8.36
C GLY A 75 -0.86 -18.08 -9.78
N ASP A 76 0.11 -18.93 -10.14
CA ASP A 76 0.83 -18.87 -11.42
C ASP A 76 -0.07 -18.94 -12.66
N VAL A 77 -1.25 -19.57 -12.54
CA VAL A 77 -2.23 -19.63 -13.63
C VAL A 77 -2.88 -18.27 -13.89
N ALA A 78 -3.11 -17.48 -12.83
CA ALA A 78 -3.76 -16.18 -12.89
C ALA A 78 -2.76 -15.05 -13.13
N LEU A 79 -1.50 -15.20 -12.69
CA LEU A 79 -0.43 -14.22 -12.90
C LEU A 79 0.37 -14.57 -14.17
N VAL A 80 -0.09 -14.07 -15.32
CA VAL A 80 0.46 -14.43 -16.63
C VAL A 80 1.65 -13.55 -16.99
N ASN A 81 2.77 -14.18 -17.39
CA ASN A 81 4.00 -13.52 -17.86
C ASN A 81 4.47 -12.36 -16.95
N PRO A 82 4.61 -12.58 -15.63
CA PRO A 82 5.05 -11.52 -14.73
C PRO A 82 6.50 -11.14 -15.01
N GLN A 83 6.77 -9.84 -15.04
CA GLN A 83 8.10 -9.27 -15.18
C GLN A 83 8.31 -8.22 -14.10
N LEU A 84 9.41 -8.36 -13.35
CA LEU A 84 9.82 -7.40 -12.34
C LEU A 84 11.13 -6.76 -12.77
N VAL A 85 11.09 -5.46 -13.00
CA VAL A 85 12.28 -4.66 -13.34
C VAL A 85 12.65 -3.81 -12.13
N VAL A 86 13.92 -3.83 -11.76
CA VAL A 86 14.50 -2.93 -10.75
C VAL A 86 15.44 -1.99 -11.47
N GLU A 87 15.04 -0.74 -11.62
CA GLU A 87 15.76 0.24 -12.42
C GLU A 87 17.06 0.66 -11.72
N SER A 88 18.18 0.61 -12.44
CA SER A 88 19.50 0.97 -11.90
C SER A 88 19.82 2.46 -12.00
N ASP A 89 19.23 3.15 -12.97
CA ASP A 89 19.48 4.54 -13.35
C ASP A 89 18.33 5.49 -12.98
N LEU A 90 17.13 4.96 -12.72
CA LEU A 90 15.94 5.72 -12.33
C LEU A 90 15.72 5.76 -10.82
N SER A 91 16.75 6.18 -10.06
CA SER A 91 16.65 6.29 -8.59
C SER A 91 15.96 7.57 -8.12
N LEU A 92 15.64 8.53 -9.00
CA LEU A 92 14.93 9.78 -8.67
C LEU A 92 15.55 10.60 -7.51
N GLY A 93 16.84 10.45 -7.26
CA GLY A 93 17.51 11.06 -6.10
C GLY A 93 17.24 10.35 -4.75
N SER A 94 16.61 9.18 -4.78
CA SER A 94 16.43 8.28 -3.63
C SER A 94 17.55 7.23 -3.56
N ASP A 95 17.80 6.72 -2.37
CA ASP A 95 18.60 5.52 -2.11
C ASP A 95 17.82 4.22 -2.35
N HIS A 96 16.50 4.31 -2.58
CA HIS A 96 15.68 3.20 -3.08
C HIS A 96 15.62 3.22 -4.61
N ARG A 97 15.59 2.03 -5.21
CA ARG A 97 15.46 1.86 -6.66
C ARG A 97 14.00 1.76 -7.04
N LEU A 98 13.65 2.39 -8.16
CA LEU A 98 12.33 2.23 -8.74
C LEU A 98 12.13 0.78 -9.18
N MET A 99 10.97 0.22 -8.87
CA MET A 99 10.60 -1.14 -9.23
C MET A 99 9.28 -1.15 -10.01
N SER A 100 9.27 -1.87 -11.12
CA SER A 100 8.12 -1.99 -12.02
C SER A 100 7.73 -3.46 -12.17
N LEU A 101 6.53 -3.81 -11.71
CA LEU A 101 5.92 -5.13 -11.94
C LEU A 101 4.89 -5.03 -13.06
N THR A 102 5.08 -5.81 -14.14
CA THR A 102 4.12 -5.93 -15.26
C THR A 102 3.66 -7.38 -15.36
N PHE A 103 2.36 -7.61 -15.55
CA PHE A 103 1.78 -8.95 -15.69
C PHE A 103 0.43 -8.88 -16.41
N GLY A 104 0.03 -9.99 -17.03
CA GLY A 104 -1.35 -10.26 -17.40
C GLY A 104 -2.10 -10.90 -16.22
N TYR A 105 -3.38 -10.59 -16.08
CA TYR A 105 -4.22 -11.15 -15.02
C TYR A 105 -5.40 -11.92 -15.59
N VAL A 106 -5.54 -13.18 -15.21
CA VAL A 106 -6.70 -14.02 -15.54
C VAL A 106 -7.53 -14.20 -14.26
N PRO A 107 -8.68 -13.52 -14.12
CA PRO A 107 -9.54 -13.70 -12.96
C PRO A 107 -10.11 -15.13 -12.96
N PRO A 108 -10.28 -15.77 -11.80
CA PRO A 108 -10.85 -17.11 -11.76
C PRO A 108 -12.31 -17.14 -12.22
N LEU A 109 -12.76 -18.26 -12.77
CA LEU A 109 -14.06 -18.38 -13.46
C LEU A 109 -15.28 -17.98 -12.62
N ASP A 110 -15.22 -18.12 -11.29
CA ASP A 110 -16.33 -17.74 -10.40
C ASP A 110 -16.48 -16.21 -10.23
N ASP A 111 -15.51 -15.41 -10.70
CA ASP A 111 -15.53 -13.96 -10.67
C ASP A 111 -16.06 -13.34 -11.98
N THR A 112 -16.78 -14.10 -12.83
CA THR A 112 -17.62 -13.53 -13.90
C THR A 112 -18.85 -12.85 -13.29
N VAL A 113 -18.58 -11.84 -12.50
CA VAL A 113 -19.54 -10.84 -12.12
C VAL A 113 -19.88 -10.08 -13.40
N ALA A 114 -21.15 -10.11 -13.81
CA ALA A 114 -21.64 -9.34 -14.95
C ALA A 114 -21.10 -7.90 -14.87
N PRO A 115 -20.83 -7.21 -16.01
CA PRO A 115 -20.20 -5.88 -16.06
C PRO A 115 -21.10 -4.76 -15.49
N GLY A 116 -21.39 -4.85 -14.20
CA GLY A 116 -22.31 -4.04 -13.42
C GLY A 116 -22.14 -4.23 -11.91
N ASP A 117 -21.58 -5.35 -11.46
CA ASP A 117 -21.48 -5.71 -10.04
C ASP A 117 -20.04 -5.64 -9.51
N SER A 118 -19.22 -4.68 -9.96
CA SER A 118 -18.02 -4.33 -9.19
C SER A 118 -18.49 -3.75 -7.85
N VAL A 119 -18.63 -4.61 -6.84
CA VAL A 119 -18.90 -4.27 -5.43
C VAL A 119 -17.69 -3.60 -4.76
N LEU A 120 -16.73 -3.10 -5.55
CA LEU A 120 -15.93 -1.97 -5.11
C LEU A 120 -16.88 -0.78 -5.04
N ALA A 121 -17.64 -0.70 -3.94
CA ALA A 121 -18.39 0.49 -3.57
C ALA A 121 -17.43 1.66 -3.79
N PRO A 122 -17.73 2.57 -4.74
CA PRO A 122 -16.76 3.56 -5.16
C PRO A 122 -16.22 4.27 -3.93
N ARG A 123 -14.87 4.35 -3.81
CA ARG A 123 -14.19 4.93 -2.65
C ARG A 123 -14.98 6.16 -2.21
N ARG A 124 -15.53 6.10 -1.01
CA ARG A 124 -16.39 7.17 -0.50
C ARG A 124 -15.59 8.47 -0.50
N GLN A 125 -16.07 9.46 -1.24
CA GLN A 125 -15.43 10.76 -1.30
C GLN A 125 -16.29 11.78 -0.56
N TRP A 126 -15.68 12.62 0.26
CA TRP A 126 -16.37 13.71 0.95
C TRP A 126 -16.06 15.08 0.35
N LYS A 127 -16.93 16.06 0.61
CA LYS A 127 -16.77 17.45 0.15
C LYS A 127 -15.81 18.23 1.06
N LEU A 128 -14.55 17.80 1.12
CA LEU A 128 -13.53 18.38 2.03
C LEU A 128 -13.36 19.89 1.91
N SER A 129 -13.60 20.48 0.74
CA SER A 129 -13.56 21.93 0.54
C SER A 129 -14.53 22.72 1.44
N LYS A 130 -15.59 22.07 1.96
CA LYS A 130 -16.52 22.69 2.93
C LYS A 130 -15.88 22.93 4.30
N LEU A 131 -14.80 22.24 4.64
CA LEU A 131 -14.10 22.42 5.92
C LEU A 131 -13.35 23.75 6.01
N THR A 132 -13.24 24.50 4.90
CA THR A 132 -12.78 25.89 4.91
C THR A 132 -13.79 26.86 5.55
N LYS A 133 -15.04 26.41 5.75
CA LYS A 133 -16.09 27.18 6.40
C LYS A 133 -16.19 26.76 7.87
N GLU A 134 -16.29 27.73 8.76
CA GLU A 134 -16.36 27.51 10.22
C GLU A 134 -17.52 26.59 10.63
N ARG A 135 -18.71 26.78 10.06
CA ARG A 135 -19.89 25.99 10.47
C ARG A 135 -19.73 24.48 10.19
N PRO A 136 -19.40 24.01 8.97
CA PRO A 136 -19.11 22.60 8.73
C PRO A 136 -17.93 22.05 9.54
N LEU A 137 -16.88 22.84 9.75
CA LEU A 137 -15.73 22.45 10.56
C LEU A 137 -16.09 22.26 12.04
N GLY A 138 -16.89 23.17 12.60
CA GLY A 138 -17.41 23.10 13.96
C GLY A 138 -18.26 21.85 14.16
N LEU A 139 -19.20 21.58 13.24
CA LEU A 139 -20.02 20.37 13.27
C LEU A 139 -19.19 19.08 13.22
N LEU A 140 -18.16 19.02 12.36
CA LEU A 140 -17.25 17.88 12.32
C LEU A 140 -16.54 17.68 13.67
N ARG A 141 -15.99 18.74 14.26
CA ARG A 141 -15.27 18.68 15.54
C ARG A 141 -16.15 18.19 16.68
N GLU A 142 -17.36 18.75 16.80
CA GLU A 142 -18.31 18.41 17.87
C GLU A 142 -18.82 16.97 17.72
N SER A 143 -19.22 16.59 16.50
CA SER A 143 -19.68 15.24 16.19
C SER A 143 -18.58 14.21 16.42
N PHE A 144 -17.36 14.49 15.94
CA PHE A 144 -16.24 13.57 16.09
C PHE A 144 -15.81 13.41 17.55
N ARG A 145 -15.73 14.52 18.31
CA ARG A 145 -15.41 14.47 19.75
C ARG A 145 -16.40 13.61 20.52
N SER A 146 -17.68 13.69 20.18
CA SER A 146 -18.72 12.90 20.83
C SER A 146 -18.68 11.43 20.40
N SER A 147 -18.53 11.18 19.11
CA SER A 147 -18.49 9.84 18.52
C SER A 147 -17.27 9.02 18.96
N VAL A 148 -16.09 9.66 19.06
CA VAL A 148 -14.83 8.98 19.41
C VAL A 148 -14.65 8.75 20.91
N ALA A 149 -15.44 9.41 21.77
CA ALA A 149 -15.26 9.35 23.23
C ALA A 149 -15.24 7.92 23.81
N PRO A 150 -16.11 6.98 23.39
CA PRO A 150 -16.05 5.59 23.87
C PRO A 150 -14.74 4.91 23.47
N LEU A 151 -14.25 5.14 22.25
CA LEU A 151 -12.99 4.58 21.78
C LEU A 151 -11.80 5.13 22.57
N VAL A 152 -11.81 6.42 22.92
CA VAL A 152 -10.77 7.03 23.77
C VAL A 152 -10.72 6.35 25.15
N VAL A 153 -11.88 6.04 25.75
CA VAL A 153 -11.94 5.31 27.02
C VAL A 153 -11.33 3.91 26.86
N THR A 154 -11.72 3.17 25.82
CA THR A 154 -11.15 1.85 25.52
C THR A 154 -9.64 1.90 25.36
N LEU A 155 -9.12 2.81 24.54
CA LEU A 155 -7.69 2.98 24.30
C LEU A 155 -6.94 3.36 25.59
N SER A 156 -7.51 4.26 26.39
CA SER A 156 -6.92 4.66 27.67
C SER A 156 -6.84 3.47 28.64
N GLY A 157 -7.86 2.60 28.65
CA GLY A 157 -7.88 1.37 29.42
C GLY A 157 -6.78 0.39 28.98
N LEU A 158 -6.61 0.19 27.67
CA LEU A 158 -5.56 -0.67 27.12
C LEU A 158 -4.14 -0.18 27.45
N VAL A 159 -3.94 1.14 27.50
CA VAL A 159 -2.65 1.72 27.89
C VAL A 159 -2.42 1.60 29.39
N SER A 160 -3.45 1.86 30.20
CA SER A 160 -3.34 1.86 31.66
C SER A 160 -3.23 0.45 32.25
N ALA A 161 -3.83 -0.54 31.60
CA ALA A 161 -3.80 -1.94 31.98
C ALA A 161 -3.61 -2.82 30.74
N PRO A 162 -2.36 -2.96 30.25
CA PRO A 162 -2.09 -3.74 29.05
C PRO A 162 -2.48 -5.21 29.23
N PRO A 163 -3.31 -5.77 28.34
CA PRO A 163 -3.63 -7.19 28.38
C PRO A 163 -2.40 -8.04 28.06
N GLY A 164 -2.37 -9.28 28.57
CA GLY A 164 -1.32 -10.26 28.24
C GLY A 164 -1.37 -10.75 26.78
N THR A 165 -2.44 -10.42 26.06
CA THR A 165 -2.63 -10.69 24.63
C THR A 165 -2.75 -9.39 23.85
N ARG A 166 -2.27 -9.39 22.61
CA ARG A 166 -2.36 -8.21 21.74
C ARG A 166 -3.84 -7.86 21.46
N PRO A 167 -4.27 -6.60 21.68
CA PRO A 167 -5.61 -6.16 21.29
C PRO A 167 -5.83 -6.29 19.78
N ASP A 168 -7.09 -6.43 19.37
CA ASP A 168 -7.46 -6.46 17.96
C ASP A 168 -7.30 -5.05 17.34
N ILE A 169 -6.14 -4.84 16.70
CA ILE A 169 -5.78 -3.55 16.09
C ILE A 169 -6.70 -3.21 14.90
N ASP A 170 -7.16 -4.22 14.16
CA ASP A 170 -8.02 -4.01 13.00
C ASP A 170 -9.42 -3.57 13.43
N ALA A 171 -9.95 -4.16 14.51
CA ALA A 171 -11.21 -3.71 15.11
C ALA A 171 -11.13 -2.28 15.66
N LEU A 172 -9.99 -1.90 16.29
CA LEU A 172 -9.76 -0.54 16.78
C LEU A 172 -9.67 0.46 15.62
N ASN A 173 -8.93 0.13 14.57
CA ASN A 173 -8.83 0.93 13.34
C ASN A 173 -10.20 1.07 12.65
N GLY A 174 -10.96 -0.03 12.56
CA GLY A 174 -12.31 -0.02 12.03
C GLY A 174 -13.23 0.92 12.80
N SER A 175 -13.18 0.88 14.13
CA SER A 175 -13.97 1.76 15.01
C SER A 175 -13.62 3.23 14.83
N LEU A 176 -12.33 3.57 14.76
CA LEU A 176 -11.88 4.94 14.51
C LEU A 176 -12.34 5.46 13.15
N ASN A 177 -12.16 4.65 12.10
CA ASN A 177 -12.57 4.99 10.75
C ASN A 177 -14.09 5.19 10.68
N GLN A 178 -14.87 4.33 11.33
CA GLN A 178 -16.33 4.46 11.38
C GLN A 178 -16.76 5.78 12.01
N CYS A 179 -16.21 6.14 13.18
CA CYS A 179 -16.47 7.44 13.82
C CYS A 179 -16.17 8.60 12.87
N LEU A 180 -15.02 8.56 12.19
CA LEU A 180 -14.63 9.60 11.25
C LEU A 180 -15.58 9.69 10.06
N TYR A 181 -15.96 8.54 9.47
CA TYR A 181 -16.81 8.49 8.28
C TYR A 181 -18.21 9.02 8.57
N GLU A 182 -18.84 8.60 9.66
CA GLU A 182 -20.16 9.09 10.08
C GLU A 182 -20.15 10.60 10.33
N CYS A 183 -19.08 11.12 10.95
CA CYS A 183 -18.95 12.54 11.22
C CYS A 183 -18.71 13.35 9.94
N LEU A 184 -17.97 12.81 8.96
CA LEU A 184 -17.80 13.45 7.66
C LEU A 184 -19.10 13.43 6.83
N ASP A 185 -19.90 12.39 6.95
CA ASP A 185 -21.20 12.29 6.28
C ASP A 185 -22.18 13.36 6.77
N SER A 186 -22.29 13.49 8.09
CA SER A 186 -23.22 14.43 8.71
C SER A 186 -22.78 15.88 8.55
N SER A 187 -21.46 16.16 8.58
CA SER A 187 -20.93 17.53 8.54
C SER A 187 -20.78 18.10 7.12
N ILE A 188 -20.19 17.35 6.19
CA ILE A 188 -19.84 17.86 4.84
C ILE A 188 -20.55 17.11 3.72
N GLY A 189 -21.02 15.90 3.99
CA GLY A 189 -21.74 15.05 3.05
C GLY A 189 -20.85 14.40 2.01
N VAL A 190 -21.39 13.34 1.41
CA VAL A 190 -20.73 12.55 0.38
C VAL A 190 -20.77 13.29 -0.97
N LYS A 191 -19.69 13.18 -1.75
CA LYS A 191 -19.68 13.55 -3.17
C LYS A 191 -20.39 12.44 -3.94
N SER A 192 -21.46 12.79 -4.66
CA SER A 192 -21.95 11.93 -5.72
C SER A 192 -20.90 11.89 -6.83
N GLY A 193 -20.50 10.69 -7.24
CA GLY A 193 -19.57 10.52 -8.36
C GLY A 193 -20.13 11.14 -9.61
N ARG A 194 -19.33 11.95 -10.32
CA ARG A 194 -19.57 12.19 -11.75
C ARG A 194 -19.08 10.93 -12.49
N PRO A 195 -19.73 10.49 -13.58
CA PRO A 195 -19.27 9.35 -14.37
C PRO A 195 -17.78 9.48 -14.68
N GLY A 196 -16.99 8.48 -14.26
CA GLY A 196 -15.54 8.53 -14.35
C GLY A 196 -15.05 8.28 -15.76
N HIS A 197 -14.63 9.32 -16.48
CA HIS A 197 -13.57 9.16 -17.47
C HIS A 197 -12.27 8.91 -16.70
N TRP A 198 -11.97 7.64 -16.48
CA TRP A 198 -10.96 7.05 -15.59
C TRP A 198 -9.47 7.32 -15.94
N LYS A 199 -9.15 8.31 -16.79
CA LYS A 199 -7.79 8.58 -17.28
C LYS A 199 -7.02 9.68 -16.53
N LYS A 200 -7.26 9.91 -15.22
CA LYS A 200 -6.77 11.14 -14.55
C LYS A 200 -5.46 11.07 -13.76
N TYR A 201 -4.84 9.91 -13.59
CA TYR A 201 -3.62 9.82 -12.76
C TYR A 201 -2.33 9.68 -13.57
N TRP A 202 -2.40 9.13 -14.78
CA TRP A 202 -1.27 9.08 -15.71
C TRP A 202 -1.67 9.82 -16.98
N THR A 203 -1.17 11.04 -17.15
CA THR A 203 -1.46 11.86 -18.33
C THR A 203 -0.26 11.82 -19.28
N GLN A 204 -0.48 12.12 -20.56
CA GLN A 204 0.61 12.14 -21.53
C GLN A 204 1.67 13.18 -21.12
N GLU A 205 1.27 14.27 -20.48
CA GLU A 205 2.18 15.29 -19.97
C GLU A 205 3.09 14.77 -18.84
N ILE A 206 2.60 13.85 -18.00
CA ILE A 206 3.42 13.18 -16.97
C ILE A 206 4.42 12.22 -17.62
N GLN A 207 3.98 11.47 -18.64
CA GLN A 207 4.84 10.57 -19.42
C GLN A 207 5.95 11.35 -20.15
N ASP A 208 5.60 12.47 -20.77
CA ASP A 208 6.53 13.31 -21.53
C ASP A 208 7.53 13.99 -20.59
N ALA A 209 7.08 14.48 -19.43
CA ALA A 209 7.95 15.09 -18.42
C ALA A 209 8.95 14.08 -17.82
N ALA A 210 8.52 12.83 -17.59
CA ALA A 210 9.43 11.77 -17.16
C ALA A 210 10.48 11.48 -18.22
N THR A 211 10.05 11.32 -19.48
CA THR A 211 10.93 11.01 -20.62
C THR A 211 11.95 12.13 -20.90
N GLU A 212 11.54 13.40 -20.90
CA GLU A 212 12.46 14.52 -21.13
C GLU A 212 13.45 14.69 -20.00
N ARG A 213 13.02 14.50 -18.75
CA ARG A 213 13.94 14.51 -17.60
C ARG A 213 15.02 13.45 -17.78
N ASP A 214 14.65 12.22 -18.15
CA ASP A 214 15.63 11.14 -18.33
C ASP A 214 16.60 11.42 -19.47
N ARG A 215 16.12 12.07 -20.55
CA ARG A 215 16.96 12.55 -21.65
C ARG A 215 18.00 13.58 -21.21
N LEU A 216 17.67 14.42 -20.24
CA LEU A 216 18.56 15.45 -19.70
C LEU A 216 19.62 14.89 -18.74
N TYR A 217 19.32 13.80 -18.02
CA TYR A 217 20.28 13.13 -17.13
C TYR A 217 21.17 12.09 -17.84
N SER A 218 20.88 11.75 -19.08
CA SER A 218 21.67 10.83 -19.92
C SER A 218 22.76 11.54 -20.75
N ARG A 219 23.12 12.78 -20.41
CA ARG A 219 24.17 13.59 -21.07
C ARG A 219 25.43 13.70 -20.24
#